data_AF-A0A951G199-F1
#
_entry.id   AF-A0A951G199-F1
#
_cell.length_a   1.000
_cell.length_b   1.000
_cell.length_c   1.000
_cell.angle_alpha   90.00
_cell.angle_beta   90.00
_cell.angle_gamma   90.00
#
_symmetry.space_group_name_H-M   'P 1'
#
loop_
_entity.id
_entity.type
_entity.pdbx_description
1 polymer ?
#
loop_
_entity_poly.entity_id
_entity_poly.type
_entity_poly.pdbx_seq_one_letter_code
_entity_poly.pdbx_strand_id
1 'polypeptide(L)'
;MRRARIIAVLLSVTVALLAFAAPAFAAAHSGEGWWGETDDVVITNAMYLTIIFFPTVIVIFSLIQWRLDKRKHARMDAAKRRASNADWRGGW
;
A
#
# COMPACT_ATOMS: atom_id res chain seq x y z
N MET A 1 15.21 -22.70 45.41
CA MET A 1 14.69 -21.34 45.08
C MET A 1 14.47 -21.07 43.58
N ARG A 2 15.31 -21.57 42.65
CA ARG A 2 15.14 -21.35 41.19
C ARG A 2 13.78 -21.82 40.64
N ARG A 3 13.31 -23.00 41.05
CA ARG A 3 12.00 -23.55 40.63
C ARG A 3 10.82 -22.71 41.13
N ALA A 4 10.85 -22.28 42.39
CA ALA A 4 9.83 -21.41 42.98
C ALA A 4 9.74 -20.04 42.28
N ARG A 5 10.88 -19.48 41.88
CA ARG A 5 10.92 -18.24 41.08
C ARG A 5 10.30 -18.41 39.69
N ILE A 6 10.61 -19.52 39.01
CA ILE A 6 10.03 -19.82 37.69
C ILE A 6 8.51 -19.99 37.80
N ILE A 7 8.04 -20.73 38.81
CA ILE A 7 6.61 -20.91 39.06
C ILE A 7 5.93 -19.57 39.33
N ALA A 8 6.51 -18.72 40.20
CA ALA A 8 5.96 -17.41 40.49
C ALA A 8 5.88 -16.50 39.25
N VAL A 9 6.89 -16.53 38.38
CA VAL A 9 6.89 -15.77 37.12
C VAL A 9 5.79 -16.29 36.19
N LEU A 10 5.71 -17.60 35.97
CA LEU A 10 4.66 -18.18 35.13
C LEU A 10 3.26 -17.85 35.64
N LEU A 11 3.06 -17.93 36.96
CA LEU A 11 1.78 -17.63 37.58
C LEU A 11 1.43 -16.14 37.42
N SER A 12 2.41 -15.24 37.61
CA SER A 12 2.21 -13.80 37.39
C SER A 12 1.89 -13.45 35.93
N VAL A 13 2.53 -14.14 34.97
CA VAL A 13 2.25 -13.96 33.54
C VAL A 13 0.86 -14.47 33.20
N THR A 14 0.47 -15.65 33.69
CA THR A 14 -0.87 -16.20 33.46
C THR A 14 -1.95 -15.30 34.04
N VAL A 15 -1.74 -14.77 35.25
CA VAL A 15 -2.67 -13.82 35.88
C VAL A 15 -2.75 -12.51 35.09
N ALA A 16 -1.62 -11.98 34.62
CA ALA A 16 -1.61 -10.80 33.77
C ALA A 16 -2.39 -11.05 32.47
N LEU A 17 -2.13 -12.16 31.77
CA LEU A 17 -2.83 -12.54 30.54
C LEU A 17 -4.35 -12.67 30.76
N LEU A 18 -4.77 -13.31 31.86
CA LEU A 18 -6.19 -13.46 32.20
C LEU A 18 -6.85 -12.11 32.55
N ALA A 19 -6.14 -11.23 33.26
CA ALA A 19 -6.65 -9.89 33.61
C ALA A 19 -6.87 -9.02 32.36
N PHE A 20 -5.99 -9.14 31.35
CA PHE A 20 -6.13 -8.42 30.08
C PHE A 20 -6.99 -9.15 29.04
N ALA A 21 -7.42 -10.39 29.30
CA ALA A 21 -8.32 -11.14 28.41
C ALA A 21 -9.78 -10.70 28.54
N ALA A 22 -10.18 -10.14 29.70
CA ALA A 22 -11.55 -9.67 29.93
C ALA A 22 -12.10 -8.72 28.85
N PRO A 23 -11.40 -7.65 28.42
CA PRO A 23 -11.90 -6.79 27.33
C PRO A 23 -12.03 -7.52 25.99
N ALA A 24 -11.24 -8.58 25.73
CA ALA A 24 -11.33 -9.36 24.50
C ALA A 24 -12.56 -10.28 24.46
N PHE A 25 -13.08 -10.72 25.61
CA PHE A 25 -14.28 -11.56 25.71
C PHE A 25 -15.55 -10.79 26.09
N ALA A 26 -15.43 -9.65 26.78
CA ALA A 26 -16.57 -8.86 27.23
C ALA A 26 -17.13 -7.94 26.14
N ALA A 27 -16.31 -7.59 25.14
CA ALA A 27 -16.81 -6.88 23.98
C ALA A 27 -17.38 -7.88 22.99
N ALA A 28 -18.71 -7.88 22.83
CA ALA A 28 -19.42 -8.64 21.80
C ALA A 28 -19.14 -8.05 20.41
N HIS A 29 -17.87 -8.08 19.99
CA HIS A 29 -17.47 -7.65 18.67
C HIS A 29 -17.72 -8.78 17.69
N SER A 30 -18.51 -8.52 16.66
CA SER A 30 -18.86 -9.50 15.60
C SER A 30 -17.70 -9.79 14.64
N GLY A 31 -16.46 -9.83 15.13
CA GLY A 31 -15.25 -9.98 14.31
C GLY A 31 -14.87 -8.71 13.52
N GLU A 32 -15.44 -7.57 13.90
CA GLU A 32 -15.43 -6.27 13.20
C GLU A 32 -14.14 -5.44 13.34
N GLY A 33 -13.17 -5.93 14.12
CA GLY A 33 -11.85 -5.28 14.27
C GLY A 33 -11.93 -3.89 14.91
N TRP A 34 -10.95 -3.02 14.61
CA TRP A 34 -10.89 -1.66 15.19
C TRP A 34 -11.87 -0.66 14.57
N TRP A 35 -12.48 -1.02 13.44
CA TRP A 35 -13.41 -0.14 12.73
C TRP A 35 -14.83 -0.22 13.29
N GLY A 36 -15.16 -1.29 14.02
CA GLY A 36 -16.50 -1.53 14.57
C GLY A 36 -17.49 -2.06 13.54
N GLU A 37 -18.73 -2.28 13.98
CA GLU A 37 -19.82 -2.79 13.14
C GLU A 37 -19.98 -1.89 11.91
N THR A 38 -19.92 -2.50 10.71
CA THR A 38 -19.96 -1.74 9.47
C THR A 38 -21.37 -1.73 8.90
N ASP A 39 -21.94 -0.54 8.73
CA ASP A 39 -23.25 -0.35 8.09
C ASP A 39 -23.16 -0.48 6.55
N ASP A 40 -24.29 -0.83 5.93
CA ASP A 40 -24.43 -0.96 4.48
C ASP A 40 -23.99 0.31 3.71
N VAL A 41 -24.24 1.50 4.29
CA VAL A 41 -23.82 2.79 3.71
C VAL A 41 -22.30 2.93 3.68
N VAL A 42 -21.62 2.47 4.74
CA VAL A 42 -20.15 2.55 4.83
C VAL A 42 -19.52 1.64 3.78
N ILE A 43 -20.02 0.41 3.65
CA ILE A 43 -19.55 -0.55 2.65
C ILE A 43 -19.82 -0.02 1.23
N THR A 44 -21.03 0.47 0.98
CA THR A 44 -21.44 1.00 -0.32
C THR A 44 -20.54 2.17 -0.75
N ASN A 45 -20.28 3.12 0.14
CA ASN A 45 -19.39 4.24 -0.14
C ASN A 45 -17.95 3.80 -0.37
N ALA A 46 -17.44 2.83 0.40
CA ALA A 46 -16.11 2.27 0.19
C ALA A 46 -15.98 1.59 -1.18
N MET A 47 -17.02 0.88 -1.63
CA MET A 47 -17.03 0.25 -2.95
C MET A 47 -17.10 1.29 -4.07
N TYR A 48 -17.93 2.33 -3.96
CA TYR A 48 -17.93 3.43 -4.93
C TYR A 48 -16.59 4.15 -5.02
N LEU A 49 -15.95 4.41 -3.88
CA LEU A 49 -14.62 5.00 -3.83
C LEU A 49 -13.62 4.11 -4.57
N THR A 50 -13.66 2.80 -4.34
CA THR A 50 -12.79 1.82 -4.98
C THR A 50 -12.98 1.81 -6.51
N ILE A 51 -14.23 1.81 -6.97
CA ILE A 51 -14.60 1.82 -8.39
C ILE A 51 -14.08 3.08 -9.09
N ILE A 52 -14.14 4.25 -8.45
CA ILE A 52 -13.67 5.51 -9.04
C ILE A 52 -12.14 5.67 -8.92
N PHE A 53 -11.56 5.22 -7.81
CA PHE A 53 -10.15 5.39 -7.50
C PHE A 53 -9.24 4.72 -8.53
N PHE A 54 -9.45 3.43 -8.81
CA PHE A 54 -8.55 2.68 -9.69
C PHE A 54 -8.49 3.23 -11.12
N PRO A 55 -9.62 3.46 -11.81
CA PRO A 55 -9.60 4.08 -13.13
C PRO A 55 -8.95 5.46 -13.12
N THR A 56 -9.22 6.27 -12.09
CA THR A 56 -8.63 7.61 -11.96
C THR A 56 -7.11 7.53 -11.86
N VAL A 57 -6.58 6.64 -11.01
CA VAL A 57 -5.13 6.43 -10.87
C VAL A 57 -4.52 5.91 -12.16
N ILE A 58 -5.15 4.95 -12.83
CA ILE A 58 -4.68 4.41 -14.11
C ILE A 58 -4.60 5.52 -15.17
N VAL A 59 -5.62 6.37 -15.27
CA VAL A 59 -5.64 7.50 -16.21
C VAL A 59 -4.52 8.49 -15.89
N ILE A 60 -4.36 8.88 -14.62
CA ILE A 60 -3.30 9.81 -14.20
C ILE A 60 -1.92 9.25 -14.56
N PHE A 61 -1.64 8.00 -14.22
CA PHE A 61 -0.35 7.37 -14.52
C PHE A 61 -0.12 7.21 -16.02
N SER A 62 -1.17 6.87 -16.78
CA SER A 62 -1.10 6.78 -18.24
C SER A 62 -0.76 8.14 -18.88
N LEU A 63 -1.36 9.23 -18.40
CA LEU A 63 -1.06 10.59 -18.87
C LEU A 63 0.37 11.03 -18.51
N ILE A 64 0.84 10.68 -17.32
CA ILE A 64 2.21 10.94 -16.88
C ILE A 64 3.21 10.18 -17.77
N GLN A 65 2.99 8.87 -17.96
CA GLN A 65 3.82 8.03 -18.83
C GLN A 65 3.87 8.60 -20.25
N TRP A 66 2.71 8.93 -20.83
CA TRP A 66 2.63 9.54 -22.16
C TRP A 66 3.45 10.84 -22.28
N ARG A 67 3.39 11.71 -21.27
CA ARG A 67 4.16 12.95 -21.27
C ARG A 67 5.66 12.70 -21.18
N LEU A 68 6.09 11.70 -20.40
CA LEU A 68 7.50 11.31 -20.28
C LEU A 68 8.03 10.69 -21.58
N ASP A 69 7.26 9.80 -22.20
CA ASP A 69 7.63 9.16 -23.47
C ASP A 69 7.77 10.19 -24.58
N LYS A 70 6.86 11.16 -24.68
CA LYS A 70 7.02 12.28 -25.63
C LYS A 70 8.34 13.02 -25.45
N ARG A 71 8.73 13.31 -24.21
CA ARG A 71 10.02 13.98 -23.92
C ARG A 71 11.21 13.10 -24.28
N LYS A 72 11.12 11.79 -24.02
CA LYS A 72 12.15 10.81 -24.36
C LYS A 72 12.34 10.72 -25.87
N HIS A 73 11.25 10.54 -26.63
CA HIS A 73 11.28 10.46 -28.09
C HIS A 73 11.84 11.74 -28.72
N ALA A 74 11.41 12.93 -28.25
CA ALA A 74 11.95 14.20 -28.75
C ALA A 74 13.49 14.31 -28.58
N ARG A 75 14.03 13.82 -27.44
CA ARG A 75 15.48 13.79 -27.21
C ARG A 75 16.20 12.78 -28.09
N MET A 76 15.61 11.60 -28.29
CA MET A 76 16.16 10.56 -29.17
C MET A 76 16.17 11.00 -30.63
N ASP A 77 15.10 11.63 -31.11
CA ASP A 77 15.01 12.14 -32.48
C ASP A 77 16.01 13.27 -32.73
N ALA A 78 16.23 14.14 -31.75
CA ALA A 78 17.26 15.18 -31.83
C ALA A 78 18.68 14.59 -31.85
N ALA A 79 18.93 13.52 -31.08
CA ALA A 79 20.21 12.82 -31.09
C ALA A 79 20.44 12.08 -32.42
N LYS A 80 19.42 11.39 -32.94
CA LYS A 80 19.47 10.69 -34.23
C LYS A 80 19.75 11.65 -35.39
N ARG A 81 19.08 12.81 -35.40
CA ARG A 81 19.35 13.89 -36.39
C ARG A 81 20.78 14.44 -36.31
N ARG A 82 21.33 14.58 -35.10
CA ARG A 82 22.74 14.99 -34.92
C ARG A 82 23.72 13.93 -35.44
N ALA A 83 23.45 12.65 -35.18
CA ALA A 83 24.27 11.55 -35.66
C ALA A 83 24.24 11.42 -37.20
N SER A 84 23.06 11.48 -37.83
CA SER A 84 22.94 11.41 -39.30
C SER A 84 23.66 12.56 -40.01
N ASN A 85 23.65 13.76 -39.43
CA ASN A 85 24.36 14.91 -39.98
C ASN A 85 25.89 14.82 -39.80
N ALA A 86 26.37 14.10 -38.79
CA ALA A 86 27.79 13.83 -38.59
C ALA A 86 28.29 12.75 -39.55
N ASP A 87 27.48 11.73 -39.80
CA ASP A 87 27.78 10.63 -40.73
C ASP A 87 27.94 11.14 -42.18
N TRP A 88 27.10 12.08 -42.61
CA TRP A 88 27.22 12.76 -43.92
C TRP A 88 28.54 13.53 -44.10
N ARG A 89 29.23 13.92 -43.01
CA ARG A 89 30.52 14.62 -43.05
C ARG A 89 31.73 13.67 -42.98
N GLY A 90 31.50 12.36 -42.77
CA GLY A 90 32.54 11.34 -42.63
C GLY A 90 32.63 10.37 -43.81
N GLY A 91 32.08 10.73 -44.98
CA GLY A 91 32.14 9.89 -46.18
C GLY A 91 33.59 9.62 -46.62
N TRP A 92 33.95 8.34 -46.68
CA TRP A 92 34.97 7.82 -47.59
C TRP A 92 34.33 7.53 -48.94
#